data_AF-A0A919EFA4-F1
#
_entry.id   AF-A0A919EFA4-F1
#
_cell.length_a   1.000
_cell.length_b   1.000
_cell.length_c   1.000
_cell.angle_alpha   90.00
_cell.angle_beta   90.00
_cell.angle_gamma   90.00
#
_symmetry.space_group_name_H-M   'P 1'
#
loop_
_entity.id
_entity.type
_entity.pdbx_description
1 polymer ?
#
loop_
_entity_poly.entity_id
_entity_poly.type
_entity_poly.pdbx_seq_one_letter_code
_entity_poly.pdbx_strand_id
1 'polypeptide(L)' 'MIHGENLAKDLRRDHGFIHVGRTRDGNAVVMRKGDKWTVVPLRWLTEEAVDTIKAQAGISLV' A
#
# COMPACT_ATOMS: atom_id res chain seq x y z
N MET A 1 12.76 3.68 6.75
CA MET A 1 12.37 2.37 6.15
C MET A 1 11.25 1.74 6.95
N ILE A 2 10.25 1.15 6.30
CA ILE A 2 9.14 0.41 6.96
C ILE A 2 8.88 -0.93 6.28
N HIS A 3 8.29 -1.88 7.00
CA HIS A 3 7.82 -3.12 6.40
C HIS A 3 6.47 -2.89 5.69
N GLY A 4 6.27 -3.50 4.52
CA GLY A 4 5.06 -3.31 3.70
C GLY A 4 3.74 -3.59 4.43
N GLU A 5 3.72 -4.54 5.36
CA GLU A 5 2.58 -4.87 6.22
C GLU A 5 2.16 -3.69 7.08
N ASN A 6 3.10 -2.85 7.52
CA ASN A 6 2.78 -1.63 8.26
C ASN A 6 2.18 -0.58 7.34
N LEU A 7 2.73 -0.41 6.12
CA LEU A 7 2.13 0.49 5.12
C LEU A 7 0.70 0.04 4.76
N ALA A 8 0.47 -1.26 4.59
CA ALA A 8 -0.86 -1.80 4.30
C ALA A 8 -1.84 -1.57 5.47
N LYS A 9 -1.38 -1.67 6.71
CA LYS A 9 -2.18 -1.32 7.90
C LYS A 9 -2.52 0.17 7.93
N ASP A 10 -1.56 1.04 7.64
CA ASP A 10 -1.76 2.50 7.62
C ASP A 10 -2.72 2.90 6.50
N LEU A 11 -2.57 2.35 5.28
CA LEU A 11 -3.51 2.56 4.18
C LEU A 11 -4.94 2.16 4.54
N ARG A 12 -5.10 1.07 5.30
CA ARG A 12 -6.40 0.64 5.81
C ARG A 12 -6.95 1.55 6.90
N ARG A 13 -6.15 1.83 7.93
CA ARG A 13 -6.57 2.58 9.12
C ARG A 13 -6.82 4.06 8.81
N ASP A 14 -5.89 4.68 8.08
CA ASP A 14 -5.81 6.14 7.97
C ASP A 14 -6.36 6.64 6.63
N HIS A 15 -6.39 5.78 5.60
CA HIS A 15 -6.79 6.18 4.25
C HIS A 15 -8.03 5.43 3.72
N GLY A 16 -8.56 4.45 4.46
CA GLY A 16 -9.82 3.76 4.12
C GLY A 16 -9.69 2.74 2.97
N PHE A 17 -8.48 2.24 2.71
CA PHE A 17 -8.29 1.14 1.76
C PHE A 17 -8.70 -0.21 2.37
N ILE A 18 -9.13 -1.14 1.53
CA ILE A 18 -9.43 -2.53 1.92
C ILE A 18 -8.49 -3.50 1.20
N HIS A 19 -8.18 -4.62 1.86
CA HIS A 19 -7.42 -5.71 1.26
C HIS A 19 -8.36 -6.53 0.35
N VAL A 20 -8.02 -6.63 -0.93
CA VAL A 20 -8.82 -7.33 -1.94
C VAL A 20 -8.19 -8.64 -2.40
N GLY A 21 -6.89 -8.83 -2.15
CA GLY A 21 -6.19 -10.08 -2.40
C GLY A 21 -4.68 -9.92 -2.35
N ARG A 22 -3.98 -11.02 -2.62
CA ARG A 22 -2.52 -11.06 -2.73
C ARG A 22 -2.10 -11.39 -4.16
N THR A 23 -0.88 -10.99 -4.52
CA THR A 23 -0.24 -11.49 -5.73
C THR A 23 -0.03 -13.00 -5.63
N ARG A 24 0.09 -13.68 -6.79
CA ARG A 24 0.20 -15.14 -6.87
C ARG A 24 1.37 -15.71 -6.07
N ASP A 25 2.46 -14.97 -5.97
CA ASP A 25 3.66 -15.32 -5.21
C ASP A 25 3.55 -15.01 -3.71
N GLY A 26 2.47 -14.34 -3.28
CA GLY A 26 2.23 -13.96 -1.89
C GLY A 26 3.07 -12.79 -1.39
N ASN A 27 3.92 -12.19 -2.22
CA ASN A 27 4.89 -11.17 -1.82
C ASN A 27 4.35 -9.74 -1.87
N ALA A 28 3.10 -9.53 -2.28
CA ALA A 28 2.45 -8.24 -2.23
C ALA A 28 0.95 -8.37 -1.94
N VAL A 29 0.39 -7.32 -1.35
CA VAL A 29 -1.06 -7.18 -1.16
C VAL A 29 -1.61 -6.15 -2.13
N VAL A 30 -2.77 -6.46 -2.70
CA VAL A 30 -3.55 -5.53 -3.51
C VAL A 30 -4.56 -4.87 -2.58
N MET A 31 -4.62 -3.54 -2.64
CA MET A 31 -5.51 -2.73 -1.83
C MET A 31 -6.39 -1.84 -2.71
N ARG A 32 -7.64 -1.62 -2.31
CA ARG A 32 -8.63 -0.82 -3.05
C ARG A 32 -9.32 0.21 -2.18
N LYS A 33 -9.64 1.38 -2.74
CA LYS A 33 -10.58 2.38 -2.20
C LYS A 33 -11.39 3.00 -3.33
N GLY A 34 -12.70 2.71 -3.41
CA GLY A 34 -13.53 3.15 -4.53
C GLY A 34 -12.95 2.62 -5.85
N ASP A 35 -12.59 3.51 -6.77
CA ASP A 35 -11.95 3.15 -8.05
C ASP A 35 -10.41 3.22 -8.00
N LYS A 36 -9.83 3.58 -6.86
CA LYS A 36 -8.38 3.60 -6.66
C LYS A 36 -7.86 2.24 -6.22
N TRP A 37 -6.70 1.86 -6.75
CA TRP A 37 -6.02 0.62 -6.41
C TRP A 37 -4.54 0.90 -6.17
N THR A 38 -3.92 0.11 -5.31
CA THR A 38 -2.48 0.13 -5.11
C THR A 38 -1.98 -1.27 -4.73
N VAL A 39 -0.68 -1.50 -4.96
CA VAL A 39 -0.01 -2.75 -4.63
C VAL A 39 1.09 -2.46 -3.63
N VAL A 40 1.06 -3.14 -2.50
CA VAL A 40 2.05 -2.96 -1.43
C VAL A 40 2.92 -4.22 -1.33
N PRO A 41 4.22 -4.13 -1.69
CA PRO A 41 5.15 -5.24 -1.51
C PRO A 41 5.37 -5.55 -0.02
N LEU A 42 5.27 -6.81 0.36
CA LEU A 42 5.48 -7.32 1.73
C LEU A 42 6.96 -7.54 2.01
N ARG A 43 7.72 -6.45 1.98
CA ARG A 43 9.16 -6.41 2.26
C ARG A 43 9.53 -5.10 2.93
N TRP A 44 10.80 -4.93 3.25
CA TRP A 44 11.34 -3.63 3.62
C TRP A 44 11.26 -2.64 2.44
N LEU A 45 10.68 -1.48 2.71
CA LEU A 45 10.49 -0.39 1.77
C LEU A 45 11.32 0.82 2.19
N THR A 46 11.96 1.44 1.20
CA THR A 46 12.56 2.77 1.32
C THR A 46 11.46 3.82 1.43
N GLU A 47 11.79 5.01 1.94
CA GLU A 47 10.84 6.12 2.01
C GLU A 47 10.32 6.52 0.62
N GLU A 48 11.20 6.58 -0.38
CA GLU A 48 10.82 6.82 -1.78
C GLU A 48 9.81 5.77 -2.31
N ALA A 49 9.99 4.49 -1.96
CA ALA A 49 9.03 3.45 -2.36
C ALA A 49 7.67 3.64 -1.68
N VAL A 50 7.66 4.05 -0.41
CA VAL A 50 6.42 4.36 0.32
C VAL A 50 5.71 5.55 -0.33
N ASP A 51 6.44 6.62 -0.64
CA ASP A 51 5.90 7.83 -1.25
C ASP A 51 5.33 7.55 -2.63
N THR A 52 6.03 6.74 -3.44
CA THR A 52 5.55 6.29 -4.75
C THR A 52 4.23 5.51 -4.63
N ILE A 53 4.15 4.58 -3.68
CA ILE A 53 2.93 3.78 -3.45
C ILE A 53 1.76 4.67 -3.00
N LYS A 54 2.01 5.64 -2.12
CA LYS A 54 1.01 6.62 -1.67
C LYS A 54 0.53 7.52 -2.82
N ALA A 55 1.46 8.00 -3.66
CA ALA A 55 1.12 8.79 -4.84
C ALA A 55 0.28 8.00 -5.84
N GLN A 56 0.63 6.72 -6.11
CA GLN A 56 -0.18 5.82 -6.94
C GLN A 56 -1.57 5.55 -6.35
N ALA A 57 -1.65 5.47 -5.02
CA ALA A 57 -2.90 5.39 -4.28
C ALA A 57 -3.69 6.73 -4.27
N GLY A 58 -3.16 7.80 -4.88
CA GLY A 58 -3.74 9.13 -4.93
C GLY A 58 -3.89 9.75 -3.55
N ILE A 59 -2.92 9.50 -2.66
CA ILE A 59 -2.76 10.11 -1.34
C ILE A 59 -1.75 11.24 -1.48
N SER A 60 -2.13 12.45 -1.07
CA SER A 60 -1.22 13.60 -1.06
C SER A 60 -0.14 13.39 0.00
N LEU A 61 1.11 13.61 -0.39
CA LEU A 61 2.24 13.72 0.53
C LEU A 61 2.20 15.15 1.05
N VAL A 62 1.77 15.34 2.30
CA VAL A 62 1.71 16.65 2.98
C VAL A 62 2.75 16.67 4.08
#